data_AF-A0A7Y0EP23-F1
#
_entry.id   AF-A0A7Y0EP23-F1
#
_cell.length_a   1.000
_cell.length_b   1.000
_cell.length_c   1.000
_cell.angle_alpha   90.00
_cell.angle_beta   90.00
_cell.angle_gamma   90.00
#
_symmetry.space_group_name_H-M   'P 1'
#
loop_
_entity.id
_entity.type
_entity.pdbx_description
1 polymer ?
#
loop_
_entity_poly.entity_id
_entity_poly.type
_entity_poly.pdbx_seq_one_letter_code
_entity_poly.pdbx_strand_id
1 'polypeptide(L)'
;MAAGSRRLRGWLACLAALLASLLCIAGLGNVAHADEQTVTGSGSITFEYKHDGDPVPGVKVDLYRVATWSKDWQAEPTEAFKKYDVAWPDLTTMSQNELRDLANTLASYAQLDGIKPLASGETAADGEYKFSNLPDGLYLLVYGSYKNSELSCDAGALLVSLPTSTDKANTVEGINVTVEPKTECETTPPTPPEKDIEIKVVKVWEDSNDSEHKRPSQVVVQLLRDGKVYDEVVLDESNNWTHIWTGLDPDHEWSVVEKSVPDGYTVSVDREGNVYTITNTYTPPTIPPDRKDPPTNPPDDRTPPDDISKTGATITGVAGVMLVLLFAALAIRHLRRERH
;
A
#
# COMPACT_ATOMS: atom_id res chain seq x y z
N MET A 1 72.28 26.65 -2.10
CA MET A 1 72.79 27.10 -0.79
C MET A 1 71.58 27.63 -0.03
N ALA A 2 70.89 26.81 0.74
CA ALA A 2 71.19 26.37 2.12
C ALA A 2 70.46 27.26 3.15
N ALA A 3 69.71 26.57 4.02
CA ALA A 3 69.09 26.99 5.28
C ALA A 3 67.90 27.97 5.19
N GLY A 4 66.75 27.77 5.84
CA GLY A 4 66.41 26.86 6.93
C GLY A 4 65.87 27.65 8.13
N SER A 5 64.81 27.10 8.74
CA SER A 5 64.23 27.43 10.07
C SER A 5 63.18 28.56 10.13
N ARG A 6 61.88 28.24 10.31
CA ARG A 6 61.11 27.86 11.54
C ARG A 6 60.68 29.09 12.37
N ARG A 7 59.34 29.29 12.54
CA ARG A 7 58.60 29.14 13.83
C ARG A 7 57.14 29.63 13.76
N LEU A 8 56.26 28.70 14.09
CA LEU A 8 54.95 28.73 14.78
C LEU A 8 54.21 30.06 15.12
N ARG A 9 52.94 30.09 14.68
CA ARG A 9 51.67 30.44 15.35
C ARG A 9 51.68 31.44 16.53
N GLY A 10 50.86 32.50 16.39
CA GLY A 10 50.34 33.34 17.48
C GLY A 10 48.93 33.85 17.14
N TRP A 11 48.05 33.85 18.12
CA TRP A 11 46.59 34.04 18.07
C TRP A 11 46.08 35.48 17.88
N LEU A 12 44.81 35.59 17.43
CA LEU A 12 43.76 36.58 17.72
C LEU A 12 44.13 38.03 18.10
N ALA A 13 43.58 38.99 17.34
CA ALA A 13 43.18 40.29 17.87
C ALA A 13 41.91 40.81 17.16
N CYS A 14 40.85 40.93 17.96
CA CYS A 14 39.59 41.58 17.64
C CYS A 14 39.69 43.13 17.72
N LEU A 15 38.64 43.77 17.20
CA LEU A 15 38.03 45.05 17.63
C LEU A 15 38.44 46.36 16.92
N ALA A 16 37.59 46.79 15.99
CA ALA A 16 37.23 48.18 15.66
C ALA A 16 35.98 48.11 14.74
N ALA A 17 34.89 48.88 14.84
CA ALA A 17 34.53 50.02 15.67
C ALA A 17 32.98 50.14 15.71
N LEU A 18 32.49 50.80 16.77
CA LEU A 18 31.09 51.06 17.12
C LEU A 18 30.42 52.18 16.27
N LEU A 19 29.13 51.95 15.98
CA LEU A 19 27.94 52.84 16.08
C LEU A 19 28.06 54.36 15.84
N ALA A 20 27.27 54.87 14.88
CA ALA A 20 26.17 55.83 15.14
C ALA A 20 25.39 56.17 13.85
N SER A 21 24.11 55.81 13.77
CA SER A 21 22.99 56.76 13.59
C SER A 21 21.67 56.01 13.32
N LEU A 22 20.75 56.13 14.28
CA LEU A 22 19.33 55.86 14.11
C LEU A 22 18.74 56.89 13.12
N LEU A 23 18.05 56.42 12.08
CA LEU A 23 16.87 57.09 11.57
C LEU A 23 15.76 56.05 11.39
N CYS A 24 14.70 56.19 12.17
CA CYS A 24 13.42 55.54 11.94
C CYS A 24 12.87 56.00 10.58
N ILE A 25 12.72 55.06 9.64
CA ILE A 25 11.68 55.15 8.62
C ILE A 25 10.82 53.91 8.83
N ALA A 26 9.57 54.15 9.20
CA ALA A 26 8.51 53.18 9.15
C ALA A 26 8.36 52.72 7.68
N GLY A 27 8.96 51.58 7.37
CA GLY A 27 8.68 50.81 6.17
C GLY A 27 7.79 49.64 6.55
N LEU A 28 6.48 49.78 6.35
CA LEU A 28 5.61 48.63 6.17
C LEU A 28 6.19 47.81 5.02
N GLY A 29 6.74 46.65 5.33
CA GLY A 29 7.41 45.78 4.37
C GLY A 29 7.23 44.34 4.81
N ASN A 30 6.04 43.83 4.53
CA ASN A 30 5.64 42.43 4.44
C ASN A 30 6.36 41.45 5.38
N VAL A 31 5.63 41.00 6.41
CA VAL A 31 5.78 39.63 6.87
C VAL A 31 5.59 38.78 5.62
N ALA A 32 6.66 38.14 5.14
CA ALA A 32 6.52 37.07 4.20
C ALA A 32 5.77 35.97 4.94
N HIS A 33 4.44 35.99 4.85
CA HIS A 33 3.71 34.74 4.85
C HIS A 33 4.40 33.91 3.78
N ALA A 34 4.93 32.75 4.17
CA ALA A 34 5.21 31.71 3.20
C ALA A 34 3.93 31.62 2.38
N ASP A 35 4.04 32.04 1.12
CA ASP A 35 2.98 31.83 0.15
C ASP A 35 2.79 30.32 0.20
N GLU A 36 1.66 29.87 0.73
CA GLU A 36 1.25 28.49 0.62
C GLU A 36 1.23 28.27 -0.89
N GLN A 37 2.28 27.64 -1.38
CA GLN A 37 2.53 27.51 -2.79
C GLN A 37 1.37 26.67 -3.29
N THR A 38 0.35 27.34 -3.81
CA THR A 38 -0.79 26.69 -4.43
C THR A 38 -0.20 26.04 -5.66
N VAL A 39 0.14 24.75 -5.54
CA VAL A 39 0.60 23.93 -6.66
C VAL A 39 -0.61 23.76 -7.58
N THR A 40 -0.90 24.82 -8.33
CA THR A 40 -1.84 24.80 -9.44
C THR A 40 -1.05 24.35 -10.66
N GLY A 41 -0.74 23.06 -10.68
CA GLY A 41 0.11 22.48 -11.71
C GLY A 41 -0.08 20.98 -11.70
N SER A 42 -0.89 20.50 -12.63
CA SER A 42 -1.08 19.08 -12.88
C SER A 42 0.27 18.36 -12.96
N GLY A 43 0.44 17.34 -12.14
CA GLY A 43 1.64 16.52 -12.01
C GLY A 43 1.87 15.54 -13.14
N SER A 44 2.85 14.67 -12.95
CA SER A 44 3.14 13.57 -13.86
C SER A 44 3.56 12.31 -13.13
N ILE A 45 3.23 11.15 -13.71
CA ILE A 45 3.75 9.86 -13.29
C ILE A 45 4.58 9.33 -14.45
N THR A 46 5.88 9.20 -14.23
CA THR A 46 6.80 8.46 -15.08
C THR A 46 6.91 7.05 -14.53
N PHE A 47 6.79 6.08 -15.42
CA PHE A 47 6.93 4.67 -15.15
C PHE A 47 8.17 4.17 -15.88
N GLU A 48 9.04 3.47 -15.18
CA GLU A 48 10.25 2.86 -15.73
C GLU A 48 10.18 1.33 -15.51
N TYR A 49 10.19 0.55 -16.60
CA TYR A 49 10.22 -0.91 -16.53
C TYR A 49 11.60 -1.43 -16.90
N LYS A 50 12.24 -2.13 -15.95
CA LYS A 50 13.60 -2.65 -16.11
C LYS A 50 13.69 -4.09 -15.63
N HIS A 51 14.58 -4.85 -16.24
CA HIS A 51 14.99 -6.18 -15.80
C HIS A 51 16.52 -6.21 -15.66
N ASP A 52 17.04 -6.55 -14.49
CA ASP A 52 18.48 -6.52 -14.18
C ASP A 52 19.19 -5.18 -14.52
N GLY A 53 18.43 -4.08 -14.48
CA GLY A 53 18.90 -2.73 -14.80
C GLY A 53 18.77 -2.34 -16.28
N ASP A 54 18.43 -3.29 -17.15
CA ASP A 54 18.21 -3.06 -18.58
C ASP A 54 16.74 -2.66 -18.85
N PRO A 55 16.49 -1.69 -19.75
CA PRO A 55 15.15 -1.24 -20.07
C PRO A 55 14.35 -2.31 -20.84
N VAL A 56 13.07 -2.43 -20.51
CA VAL A 56 12.14 -3.33 -21.20
C VAL A 56 11.13 -2.51 -22.00
N PRO A 57 11.27 -2.40 -23.33
CA PRO A 57 10.33 -1.69 -24.18
C PRO A 57 9.06 -2.51 -24.42
N GLY A 58 7.97 -1.85 -24.79
CA GLY A 58 6.74 -2.52 -25.22
C GLY A 58 5.81 -3.00 -24.11
N VAL A 59 6.09 -2.65 -22.86
CA VAL A 59 5.24 -3.00 -21.71
C VAL A 59 4.05 -2.05 -21.69
N LYS A 60 2.84 -2.58 -21.82
CA LYS A 60 1.61 -1.79 -21.75
C LYS A 60 1.30 -1.39 -20.31
N VAL A 61 0.75 -0.20 -20.13
CA VAL A 61 0.30 0.28 -18.84
C VAL A 61 -1.00 1.07 -18.98
N ASP A 62 -1.97 0.75 -18.13
CA ASP A 62 -3.21 1.46 -17.97
C ASP A 62 -3.18 2.27 -16.67
N LEU A 63 -3.59 3.54 -16.76
CA LEU A 63 -3.68 4.46 -15.63
C LEU A 63 -5.14 4.72 -15.28
N TYR A 64 -5.48 4.51 -14.01
CA TYR A 64 -6.79 4.84 -13.44
C TYR A 64 -6.62 5.89 -12.36
N ARG A 65 -7.54 6.85 -12.26
CA ARG A 65 -7.64 7.72 -11.08
C ARG A 65 -8.69 7.11 -10.15
N VAL A 66 -8.24 6.47 -9.07
CA VAL A 66 -9.10 5.68 -8.18
C VAL A 66 -9.73 6.53 -7.08
N ALA A 67 -9.05 7.59 -6.63
CA ALA A 67 -9.57 8.52 -5.63
C ALA A 67 -9.10 9.96 -5.88
N THR A 68 -9.85 10.93 -5.36
CA THR A 68 -9.41 12.31 -5.15
C THR A 68 -8.97 12.51 -3.70
N TRP A 69 -8.34 13.64 -3.39
CA TRP A 69 -8.01 13.99 -2.01
C TRP A 69 -9.04 14.97 -1.46
N SER A 70 -9.56 14.68 -0.27
CA SER A 70 -10.33 15.65 0.50
C SER A 70 -9.42 16.79 0.99
N LYS A 71 -10.00 17.83 1.59
CA LYS A 71 -9.23 18.91 2.23
C LYS A 71 -8.35 18.42 3.38
N ASP A 72 -8.71 17.29 3.98
CA ASP A 72 -8.01 16.66 5.09
C ASP A 72 -7.12 15.50 4.62
N TRP A 73 -6.80 15.44 3.32
CA TRP A 73 -5.94 14.41 2.70
C TRP A 73 -6.47 12.98 2.84
N GLN A 74 -7.78 12.84 2.98
CA GLN A 74 -8.44 11.53 2.95
C GLN A 74 -8.73 11.14 1.52
N ALA A 75 -8.53 9.86 1.18
CA ALA A 75 -8.90 9.32 -0.11
C ALA A 75 -10.43 9.37 -0.27
N GLU A 76 -10.91 10.05 -1.31
CA GLU A 76 -12.31 10.10 -1.73
C GLU A 76 -12.46 9.29 -3.02
N PRO A 77 -12.98 8.05 -2.96
CA PRO A 77 -13.06 7.18 -4.12
C PRO A 77 -13.88 7.80 -5.25
N THR A 78 -13.42 7.64 -6.48
CA THR A 78 -14.20 8.08 -7.64
C THR A 78 -15.44 7.20 -7.83
N GLU A 79 -16.42 7.71 -8.58
CA GLU A 79 -17.70 7.00 -8.82
C GLU A 79 -17.54 5.57 -9.34
N ALA A 80 -16.50 5.29 -10.12
CA ALA A 80 -16.24 3.97 -10.66
C ALA A 80 -15.76 2.97 -9.58
N PHE A 81 -15.11 3.47 -8.53
CA PHE A 81 -14.47 2.65 -7.50
C PHE A 81 -15.15 2.68 -6.13
N LYS A 82 -16.04 3.64 -5.85
CA LYS A 82 -16.73 3.78 -4.55
C LYS A 82 -17.58 2.58 -4.13
N LYS A 83 -17.89 1.68 -5.06
CA LYS A 83 -18.73 0.49 -4.83
C LYS A 83 -17.96 -0.71 -4.25
N TYR A 84 -16.63 -0.64 -4.20
CA TYR A 84 -15.81 -1.75 -3.71
C TYR A 84 -15.52 -1.58 -2.22
N ASP A 85 -15.80 -2.63 -1.46
CA ASP A 85 -15.55 -2.71 -0.02
C ASP A 85 -14.07 -3.00 0.25
N VAL A 86 -13.23 -2.01 -0.01
CA VAL A 86 -11.78 -2.05 0.24
C VAL A 86 -11.39 -1.05 1.32
N ALA A 87 -10.28 -1.31 2.01
CA ALA A 87 -9.70 -0.36 2.95
C ALA A 87 -9.04 0.77 2.16
N TRP A 88 -9.74 1.90 2.00
CA TRP A 88 -9.19 3.08 1.33
C TRP A 88 -8.00 3.64 2.13
N PRO A 89 -6.93 4.06 1.44
CA PRO A 89 -5.66 4.30 2.10
C PRO A 89 -5.69 5.60 2.91
N ASP A 90 -5.27 5.50 4.16
CA ASP A 90 -4.63 6.60 4.86
C ASP A 90 -3.12 6.51 4.55
N LEU A 91 -2.65 7.40 3.68
CA LEU A 91 -1.26 7.44 3.21
C LEU A 91 -0.24 7.65 4.34
N THR A 92 -0.69 8.01 5.54
CA THR A 92 0.18 8.24 6.70
C THR A 92 0.34 7.02 7.61
N THR A 93 -0.50 5.99 7.45
CA THR A 93 -0.52 4.81 8.33
C THR A 93 -0.44 3.49 7.59
N MET A 94 -0.88 3.43 6.34
CA MET A 94 -0.89 2.20 5.57
C MET A 94 0.54 1.77 5.19
N SER A 95 0.85 0.50 5.40
CA SER A 95 2.13 -0.09 5.03
C SER A 95 2.24 -0.27 3.51
N GLN A 96 3.48 -0.45 3.03
CA GLN A 96 3.73 -0.72 1.60
C GLN A 96 3.07 -2.02 1.11
N ASN A 97 2.95 -3.03 1.98
CA ASN A 97 2.27 -4.27 1.63
C ASN A 97 0.76 -4.05 1.49
N GLU A 98 0.13 -3.35 2.43
CA GLU A 98 -1.30 -3.03 2.34
C GLU A 98 -1.63 -2.19 1.10
N LEU A 99 -0.77 -1.23 0.73
CA LEU A 99 -0.92 -0.45 -0.51
C LEU A 99 -0.81 -1.32 -1.76
N ARG A 100 0.14 -2.25 -1.80
CA ARG A 100 0.29 -3.23 -2.89
C ARG A 100 -0.95 -4.12 -3.00
N ASP A 101 -1.43 -4.64 -1.87
CA ASP A 101 -2.56 -5.56 -1.85
C ASP A 101 -3.85 -4.84 -2.27
N LEU A 102 -4.03 -3.59 -1.85
CA LEU A 102 -5.10 -2.71 -2.32
C LEU A 102 -4.99 -2.46 -3.84
N ALA A 103 -3.78 -2.17 -4.35
CA ALA A 103 -3.55 -1.95 -5.77
C ALA A 103 -3.97 -3.16 -6.61
N ASN A 104 -3.52 -4.35 -6.24
CA ASN A 104 -3.88 -5.60 -6.92
C ASN A 104 -5.39 -5.86 -6.87
N THR A 105 -6.02 -5.61 -5.72
CA THR A 105 -7.48 -5.75 -5.55
C THR A 105 -8.25 -4.85 -6.50
N LEU A 106 -7.89 -3.56 -6.53
CA LEU A 106 -8.53 -2.58 -7.40
C LEU A 106 -8.29 -2.87 -8.89
N ALA A 107 -7.13 -3.39 -9.24
CA ALA A 107 -6.82 -3.79 -10.62
C ALA A 107 -7.71 -4.94 -11.10
N SER A 108 -7.86 -6.00 -10.29
CA SER A 108 -8.75 -7.12 -10.61
C SER A 108 -10.20 -6.66 -10.77
N TYR A 109 -10.66 -5.75 -9.91
CA TYR A 109 -12.01 -5.17 -10.02
C TYR A 109 -12.19 -4.27 -11.25
N ALA A 110 -11.20 -3.45 -11.58
CA ALA A 110 -11.23 -2.62 -12.78
C ALA A 110 -11.35 -3.47 -14.05
N GLN A 111 -10.60 -4.58 -14.13
CA GLN A 111 -10.69 -5.54 -15.22
C GLN A 111 -12.06 -6.22 -15.27
N LEU A 112 -12.53 -6.76 -14.14
CA LEU A 112 -13.82 -7.47 -14.03
C LEU A 112 -14.99 -6.63 -14.53
N ASP A 113 -15.04 -5.37 -14.10
CA ASP A 113 -16.15 -4.47 -14.42
C ASP A 113 -15.93 -3.67 -15.72
N GLY A 114 -14.81 -3.91 -16.41
CA GLY A 114 -14.45 -3.19 -17.63
C GLY A 114 -14.37 -1.68 -17.43
N ILE A 115 -13.84 -1.24 -16.28
CA ILE A 115 -13.60 0.18 -16.01
C ILE A 115 -12.63 0.68 -17.07
N LYS A 116 -12.95 1.81 -17.70
CA LYS A 116 -12.07 2.40 -18.70
C LYS A 116 -10.91 3.13 -18.02
N PRO A 117 -9.66 2.91 -18.46
CA PRO A 117 -8.54 3.69 -17.96
C PRO A 117 -8.70 5.17 -18.32
N LEU A 118 -8.15 6.03 -17.48
CA LEU A 118 -8.02 7.46 -17.77
C LEU A 118 -7.10 7.68 -18.97
N ALA A 119 -6.01 6.90 -19.03
CA ALA A 119 -5.05 6.90 -20.13
C ALA A 119 -4.35 5.54 -20.19
N SER A 120 -3.83 5.19 -21.37
CA SER A 120 -3.03 3.99 -21.59
C SER A 120 -1.73 4.37 -22.29
N GLY A 121 -0.72 3.52 -22.16
CA GLY A 121 0.62 3.75 -22.69
C GLY A 121 1.40 2.47 -22.90
N GLU A 122 2.57 2.62 -23.49
CA GLU A 122 3.52 1.53 -23.74
C GLU A 122 4.94 2.06 -23.58
N THR A 123 5.82 1.32 -22.88
CA THR A 123 7.20 1.76 -22.66
C THR A 123 7.96 1.92 -23.98
N ALA A 124 8.72 3.02 -24.08
CA ALA A 124 9.59 3.27 -25.22
C ALA A 124 10.89 2.45 -25.15
N ALA A 125 11.81 2.69 -26.08
CA ALA A 125 13.08 1.95 -26.18
C ALA A 125 13.99 2.08 -24.93
N ASP A 126 13.80 3.14 -24.14
CA ASP A 126 14.45 3.39 -22.86
C ASP A 126 13.73 2.75 -21.67
N GLY A 127 12.66 1.99 -21.90
CA GLY A 127 11.87 1.34 -20.86
C GLY A 127 10.96 2.31 -20.10
N GLU A 128 10.82 3.56 -20.58
CA GLU A 128 10.04 4.58 -19.88
C GLU A 128 8.72 4.89 -20.58
N TYR A 129 7.73 5.27 -19.78
CA TYR A 129 6.52 5.94 -20.27
C TYR A 129 6.07 7.00 -19.27
N LYS A 130 5.57 8.15 -19.76
CA LYS A 130 5.17 9.28 -18.92
C LYS A 130 3.72 9.70 -19.15
N PHE A 131 2.92 9.62 -18.10
CA PHE A 131 1.63 10.28 -18.02
C PHE A 131 1.81 11.71 -17.49
N SER A 132 1.38 12.71 -18.26
CA SER A 132 1.51 14.13 -17.89
C SER A 132 0.15 14.78 -17.70
N ASN A 133 0.14 15.95 -17.06
CA ASN A 133 -1.06 16.74 -16.81
C ASN A 133 -2.10 16.03 -15.93
N LEU A 134 -1.62 15.33 -14.91
CA LEU A 134 -2.47 14.62 -13.94
C LEU A 134 -2.87 15.54 -12.78
N PRO A 135 -4.16 15.72 -12.47
CA PRO A 135 -4.58 16.44 -11.27
C PRO A 135 -4.21 15.67 -10.00
N ASP A 136 -4.33 16.32 -8.84
CA ASP A 136 -4.15 15.66 -7.54
C ASP A 136 -5.08 14.46 -7.38
N GLY A 137 -4.60 13.37 -6.82
CA GLY A 137 -5.40 12.19 -6.54
C GLY A 137 -4.55 10.95 -6.35
N LEU A 138 -5.24 9.84 -6.11
CA LEU A 138 -4.65 8.52 -6.07
C LEU A 138 -4.82 7.83 -7.41
N TYR A 139 -3.71 7.35 -7.96
CA TYR A 139 -3.64 6.69 -9.25
C TYR A 139 -3.28 5.24 -9.10
N LEU A 140 -3.93 4.38 -9.88
CA LEU A 140 -3.62 2.96 -10.02
C LEU A 140 -3.00 2.73 -11.39
N LEU A 141 -1.81 2.12 -11.41
CA LEU A 141 -1.14 1.64 -12.61
C LEU A 141 -1.34 0.13 -12.70
N VAL A 142 -1.90 -0.32 -13.82
CA VAL A 142 -2.08 -1.74 -14.16
C VAL A 142 -1.21 -2.05 -15.36
N TYR A 143 -0.26 -2.96 -15.19
CA TYR A 143 0.70 -3.34 -16.23
C TYR A 143 0.20 -4.57 -16.97
N GLY A 144 0.36 -4.58 -18.29
CA GLY A 144 0.15 -5.80 -19.09
C GLY A 144 1.37 -6.73 -19.00
N SER A 145 1.13 -8.03 -19.17
CA SER A 145 2.22 -9.01 -19.25
C SER A 145 3.17 -8.71 -20.42
N TYR A 146 4.47 -8.89 -20.21
CA TYR A 146 5.49 -8.74 -21.23
C TYR A 146 6.10 -10.09 -21.59
N LYS A 147 6.18 -10.41 -22.89
CA LYS A 147 6.75 -11.67 -23.37
C LYS A 147 7.44 -11.47 -24.72
N ASN A 148 8.69 -11.88 -24.81
CA ASN A 148 9.42 -12.02 -26.07
C ASN A 148 10.14 -13.39 -26.13
N SER A 149 11.06 -13.57 -27.08
CA SER A 149 11.79 -14.84 -27.25
C SER A 149 12.83 -15.15 -26.16
N GLU A 150 13.14 -14.19 -25.28
CA GLU A 150 14.20 -14.29 -24.26
C GLU A 150 13.73 -13.97 -22.83
N LEU A 151 12.60 -13.30 -22.66
CA LEU A 151 12.15 -12.77 -21.38
C LEU A 151 10.62 -12.80 -21.31
N SER A 152 10.10 -13.30 -20.19
CA SER A 152 8.72 -13.14 -19.77
C SER A 152 8.72 -12.40 -18.46
N CYS A 153 7.90 -11.35 -18.33
CA CYS A 153 7.78 -10.59 -17.09
C CYS A 153 6.32 -10.25 -16.80
N ASP A 154 5.98 -10.34 -15.52
CA ASP A 154 4.73 -9.83 -14.97
C ASP A 154 5.02 -8.83 -13.86
N ALA A 155 4.10 -7.90 -13.64
CA ALA A 155 4.16 -6.94 -12.55
C ALA A 155 2.84 -6.88 -11.79
N GLY A 156 2.94 -6.69 -10.48
CA GLY A 156 1.79 -6.32 -9.66
C GLY A 156 1.35 -4.89 -9.96
N ALA A 157 0.08 -4.58 -9.69
CA ALA A 157 -0.43 -3.23 -9.83
C ALA A 157 0.19 -2.30 -8.78
N LEU A 158 0.21 -0.99 -9.06
CA LEU A 158 0.84 -0.01 -8.19
C LEU A 158 -0.09 1.19 -7.92
N LEU A 159 -0.16 1.63 -6.67
CA LEU A 159 -0.79 2.88 -6.29
C LEU A 159 0.23 4.01 -6.18
N VAL A 160 -0.10 5.18 -6.74
CA VAL A 160 0.73 6.38 -6.73
C VAL A 160 -0.11 7.57 -6.33
N SER A 161 0.32 8.29 -5.28
CA SER A 161 -0.30 9.54 -4.87
C SER A 161 0.29 10.71 -5.67
N LEU A 162 -0.58 11.59 -6.16
CA LEU A 162 -0.21 12.94 -6.57
C LEU A 162 -0.94 13.98 -5.71
N PRO A 163 -0.23 14.97 -5.14
CA PRO A 163 1.22 14.96 -5.00
C PRO A 163 1.67 13.84 -4.04
N THR A 164 2.98 13.58 -3.99
CA THR A 164 3.57 12.74 -2.95
C THR A 164 3.71 13.53 -1.66
N SER A 165 3.46 12.89 -0.53
CA SER A 165 3.71 13.41 0.81
C SER A 165 4.67 12.47 1.54
N THR A 166 5.58 13.02 2.32
CA THR A 166 6.56 12.26 3.12
C THR A 166 6.25 12.23 4.61
N ASP A 167 5.23 12.98 5.06
CA ASP A 167 4.95 13.10 6.48
C ASP A 167 3.46 13.22 6.80
N LYS A 168 3.16 13.05 8.10
CA LYS A 168 1.84 13.28 8.69
C LYS A 168 1.40 14.75 8.64
N ALA A 169 2.29 15.66 8.20
CA ALA A 169 2.01 17.08 8.06
C ALA A 169 1.57 17.45 6.63
N ASN A 170 1.43 16.47 5.73
CA ASN A 170 1.07 16.65 4.33
C ASN A 170 2.03 17.57 3.59
N THR A 171 3.32 17.50 3.94
CA THR A 171 4.36 18.23 3.23
C THR A 171 4.51 17.66 1.83
N VAL A 172 4.09 18.43 0.83
CA VAL A 172 4.22 18.10 -0.59
C VAL A 172 5.70 17.95 -0.95
N GLU A 173 6.12 16.73 -1.30
CA GLU A 173 7.49 16.43 -1.70
C GLU A 173 7.67 16.58 -3.22
N GLY A 174 6.68 16.17 -4.00
CA GLY A 174 6.75 16.22 -5.45
C GLY A 174 5.40 16.08 -6.14
N ILE A 175 5.29 16.70 -7.31
CA ILE A 175 4.15 16.55 -8.22
C ILE A 175 4.53 15.75 -9.46
N ASN A 176 5.80 15.43 -9.62
CA ASN A 176 6.31 14.58 -10.69
C ASN A 176 6.99 13.39 -10.04
N VAL A 177 6.44 12.20 -10.26
CA VAL A 177 6.85 10.97 -9.59
C VAL A 177 7.39 10.01 -10.62
N THR A 178 8.52 9.38 -10.33
CA THR A 178 9.04 8.25 -11.08
C THR A 178 8.82 6.97 -10.27
N VAL A 179 8.28 5.93 -10.88
CA VAL A 179 8.03 4.64 -10.24
C VAL A 179 8.61 3.49 -11.04
N GLU A 180 9.12 2.50 -10.32
CA GLU A 180 9.57 1.21 -10.85
C GLU A 180 8.69 0.12 -10.21
N PRO A 181 7.86 -0.61 -10.98
CA PRO A 181 7.04 -1.66 -10.41
C PRO A 181 7.89 -2.83 -9.95
N LYS A 182 7.36 -3.59 -8.99
CA LYS A 182 7.94 -4.89 -8.63
C LYS A 182 7.60 -5.89 -9.73
N THR A 183 8.61 -6.31 -10.47
CA THR A 183 8.50 -7.25 -11.58
C THR A 183 8.95 -8.65 -11.18
N GLU A 184 8.23 -9.67 -11.63
CA GLU A 184 8.64 -11.06 -11.61
C GLU A 184 8.96 -11.48 -13.04
N CYS A 185 10.25 -11.68 -13.32
CA CYS A 185 10.75 -11.97 -14.66
C CYS A 185 11.46 -13.31 -14.70
N GLU A 186 11.28 -14.03 -15.80
CA GLU A 186 11.97 -15.28 -16.10
C GLU A 186 12.56 -15.23 -17.52
N THR A 187 13.81 -15.68 -17.67
CA THR A 187 14.47 -15.76 -18.97
C THR A 187 13.97 -16.97 -19.74
N THR A 188 13.51 -16.82 -20.98
CA THR A 188 13.06 -17.95 -21.79
C THR A 188 14.25 -18.64 -22.51
N PRO A 189 14.31 -19.99 -22.52
CA PRO A 189 13.57 -20.95 -21.71
C PRO A 189 14.44 -21.55 -20.58
N PRO A 190 13.99 -21.63 -19.32
CA PRO A 190 14.58 -22.55 -18.35
C PRO A 190 13.81 -23.89 -18.30
N THR A 191 12.61 -23.95 -18.89
CA THR A 191 11.60 -25.01 -18.74
C THR A 191 10.97 -25.30 -20.12
N PRO A 192 10.63 -26.56 -20.48
CA PRO A 192 9.77 -26.82 -21.65
C PRO A 192 8.55 -25.91 -21.61
N PRO A 193 7.96 -25.50 -22.76
CA PRO A 193 6.79 -24.62 -22.76
C PRO A 193 5.77 -25.19 -21.78
N GLU A 194 5.51 -24.44 -20.72
CA GLU A 194 4.62 -24.88 -19.65
C GLU A 194 3.26 -25.07 -20.33
N LYS A 195 2.83 -26.33 -20.43
CA LYS A 195 1.64 -26.64 -21.22
C LYS A 195 0.41 -26.01 -20.57
N ASP A 196 0.45 -25.91 -19.25
CA ASP A 196 -0.60 -25.39 -18.39
C ASP A 196 0.04 -24.83 -17.11
N ILE A 197 -0.47 -23.73 -16.56
CA ILE A 197 -0.10 -23.20 -15.24
C ILE A 197 -1.13 -23.60 -14.17
N GLU A 198 -0.73 -23.47 -12.92
CA GLU A 198 -1.60 -23.64 -11.76
C GLU A 198 -1.69 -22.33 -10.98
N ILE A 199 -2.90 -21.97 -10.53
CA ILE A 199 -3.15 -20.81 -9.67
C ILE A 199 -3.76 -21.28 -8.37
N LYS A 200 -3.16 -20.84 -7.25
CA LYS A 200 -3.63 -21.15 -5.90
C LYS A 200 -4.26 -19.92 -5.28
N VAL A 201 -5.40 -20.10 -4.63
CA VAL A 201 -5.99 -19.09 -3.74
C VAL A 201 -6.06 -19.58 -2.30
N VAL A 202 -5.76 -18.68 -1.37
CA VAL A 202 -5.90 -18.85 0.07
C VAL A 202 -6.74 -17.69 0.61
N LYS A 203 -7.72 -18.00 1.45
CA LYS A 203 -8.55 -17.00 2.13
C LYS A 203 -8.12 -16.88 3.60
N VAL A 204 -7.84 -15.64 4.00
CA VAL A 204 -7.42 -15.24 5.36
C VAL A 204 -8.47 -14.30 5.95
N TRP A 205 -8.60 -14.35 7.28
CA TRP A 205 -9.55 -13.54 8.05
C TRP A 205 -8.80 -12.74 9.12
N GLU A 206 -8.95 -11.42 9.09
CA GLU A 206 -8.50 -10.49 10.11
C GLU A 206 -9.70 -9.98 10.90
N ASP A 207 -10.24 -10.83 11.77
CA ASP A 207 -11.50 -10.59 12.50
C ASP A 207 -11.42 -11.00 13.99
N SER A 208 -10.20 -11.00 14.55
CA SER A 208 -9.93 -11.44 15.91
C SER A 208 -10.41 -12.88 16.20
N ASN A 209 -10.21 -13.78 15.22
CA ASN A 209 -10.63 -15.17 15.27
C ASN A 209 -12.16 -15.31 15.46
N ASP A 210 -12.91 -14.55 14.66
CA ASP A 210 -14.37 -14.50 14.63
C ASP A 210 -15.01 -14.25 16.02
N SER A 211 -14.40 -13.42 16.85
CA SER A 211 -14.90 -13.15 18.21
C SER A 211 -16.31 -12.58 18.24
N GLU A 212 -16.73 -11.90 17.17
CA GLU A 212 -18.06 -11.32 17.00
C GLU A 212 -19.05 -12.20 16.23
N HIS A 213 -18.64 -13.40 15.80
CA HIS A 213 -19.48 -14.36 15.07
C HIS A 213 -20.11 -13.72 13.81
N LYS A 214 -19.29 -12.97 13.07
CA LYS A 214 -19.65 -12.22 11.87
C LYS A 214 -19.13 -12.88 10.59
N ARG A 215 -18.15 -13.77 10.72
CA ARG A 215 -17.59 -14.49 9.59
C ARG A 215 -18.69 -15.35 8.94
N PRO A 216 -18.93 -15.21 7.63
CA PRO A 216 -19.84 -16.11 6.93
C PRO A 216 -19.27 -17.54 6.91
N SER A 217 -20.14 -18.53 6.81
CA SER A 217 -19.71 -19.94 6.73
C SER A 217 -18.97 -20.29 5.44
N GLN A 218 -19.09 -19.45 4.40
CA GLN A 218 -18.46 -19.63 3.10
C GLN A 218 -18.33 -18.28 2.37
N VAL A 219 -17.39 -18.20 1.42
CA VAL A 219 -17.30 -17.10 0.44
C VAL A 219 -17.21 -17.67 -0.98
N VAL A 220 -17.53 -16.86 -1.99
CA VAL A 220 -17.37 -17.23 -3.40
C VAL A 220 -16.22 -16.44 -4.00
N VAL A 221 -15.25 -17.16 -4.56
CA VAL A 221 -14.08 -16.61 -5.23
C VAL A 221 -14.18 -16.90 -6.71
N GLN A 222 -13.85 -15.92 -7.55
CA GLN A 222 -13.87 -16.05 -9.01
C GLN A 222 -12.45 -15.97 -9.56
N LEU A 223 -12.14 -16.88 -10.48
CA LEU A 223 -10.95 -16.79 -11.34
C LEU A 223 -11.34 -16.03 -12.60
N LEU A 224 -10.58 -15.00 -12.93
CA LEU A 224 -10.77 -14.20 -14.12
C LEU A 224 -9.74 -14.58 -15.19
N ARG A 225 -10.18 -14.66 -16.44
CA ARG A 225 -9.35 -14.79 -17.64
C ARG A 225 -9.57 -13.58 -18.53
N ASP A 226 -8.53 -12.79 -18.75
CA ASP A 226 -8.57 -11.52 -19.48
C ASP A 226 -9.73 -10.61 -18.99
N GLY A 227 -9.85 -10.48 -17.66
CA GLY A 227 -10.89 -9.67 -17.02
C GLY A 227 -12.31 -10.24 -17.07
N LYS A 228 -12.52 -11.49 -17.52
CA LYS A 228 -13.83 -12.14 -17.52
C LYS A 228 -13.86 -13.34 -16.60
N VAL A 229 -14.99 -13.56 -15.91
CA VAL A 229 -15.18 -14.75 -15.07
C VAL A 229 -14.97 -16.02 -15.91
N TYR A 230 -13.99 -16.81 -15.51
CA TYR A 230 -13.65 -18.10 -16.09
C TYR A 230 -14.23 -19.24 -15.27
N ASP A 231 -14.06 -19.17 -13.94
CA ASP A 231 -14.55 -20.16 -12.98
C ASP A 231 -14.93 -19.51 -11.65
N GLU A 232 -15.77 -20.19 -10.84
CA GLU A 232 -16.15 -19.78 -9.50
C GLU A 232 -16.04 -20.96 -8.52
N VAL A 233 -15.47 -20.70 -7.35
CA VAL A 233 -15.31 -21.71 -6.29
C VAL A 233 -15.81 -21.19 -4.95
N VAL A 234 -16.35 -22.11 -4.16
CA VAL A 234 -16.77 -21.83 -2.79
C VAL A 234 -15.60 -22.17 -1.86
N LEU A 235 -15.20 -21.21 -1.02
CA LEU A 235 -14.21 -21.42 0.04
C LEU A 235 -14.90 -21.44 1.39
N ASP A 236 -14.57 -22.43 2.22
CA ASP A 236 -15.13 -22.63 3.56
C ASP A 236 -14.15 -23.41 4.45
N GLU A 237 -14.53 -23.71 5.69
CA GLU A 237 -13.69 -24.48 6.61
C GLU A 237 -13.37 -25.90 6.11
N SER A 238 -14.26 -26.53 5.32
CA SER A 238 -14.08 -27.91 4.85
C SER A 238 -12.94 -28.05 3.84
N ASN A 239 -12.63 -26.98 3.09
CA ASN A 239 -11.48 -26.90 2.19
C ASN A 239 -10.31 -26.08 2.74
N ASN A 240 -10.31 -25.85 4.07
CA ASN A 240 -9.34 -25.01 4.77
C ASN A 240 -9.20 -23.62 4.13
N TRP A 241 -10.26 -23.06 3.56
CA TRP A 241 -10.24 -21.77 2.91
C TRP A 241 -9.24 -21.70 1.73
N THR A 242 -9.07 -22.80 0.99
CA THR A 242 -8.10 -22.88 -0.13
C THR A 242 -8.66 -23.56 -1.37
N HIS A 243 -8.14 -23.17 -2.54
CA HIS A 243 -8.40 -23.83 -3.82
C HIS A 243 -7.21 -23.72 -4.76
N ILE A 244 -7.09 -24.66 -5.71
CA ILE A 244 -6.08 -24.65 -6.78
C ILE A 244 -6.77 -24.93 -8.11
N TRP A 245 -6.67 -23.99 -9.03
CA TRP A 245 -7.00 -24.20 -10.44
C TRP A 245 -5.77 -24.74 -11.17
N THR A 246 -5.96 -25.77 -11.98
CA THR A 246 -4.90 -26.38 -12.80
C THR A 246 -5.33 -26.43 -14.26
N GLY A 247 -4.40 -26.68 -15.19
CA GLY A 247 -4.78 -26.76 -16.61
C GLY A 247 -5.05 -25.39 -17.24
N LEU A 248 -4.48 -24.31 -16.67
CA LEU A 248 -4.72 -22.95 -17.13
C LEU A 248 -3.74 -22.58 -18.25
N ASP A 249 -4.24 -21.94 -19.29
CA ASP A 249 -3.42 -21.53 -20.42
C ASP A 249 -2.52 -20.32 -20.04
N PRO A 250 -1.18 -20.43 -20.16
CA PRO A 250 -0.24 -19.36 -19.81
C PRO A 250 -0.29 -18.15 -20.75
N ASP A 251 -0.95 -18.24 -21.91
CA ASP A 251 -1.06 -17.12 -22.85
C ASP A 251 -2.22 -16.16 -22.51
N HIS A 252 -2.90 -16.40 -21.38
CA HIS A 252 -3.96 -15.54 -20.86
C HIS A 252 -3.56 -14.83 -19.57
N GLU A 253 -4.12 -13.64 -19.34
CA GLU A 253 -3.97 -12.94 -18.07
C GLU A 253 -4.98 -13.51 -17.06
N TRP A 254 -4.46 -13.90 -15.89
CA TRP A 254 -5.25 -14.47 -14.81
C TRP A 254 -5.23 -13.60 -13.56
N SER A 255 -6.39 -13.38 -12.96
CA SER A 255 -6.53 -12.67 -11.69
C SER A 255 -7.66 -13.27 -10.85
N VAL A 256 -7.69 -12.96 -9.55
CA VAL A 256 -8.64 -13.54 -8.59
C VAL A 256 -9.39 -12.42 -7.87
N VAL A 257 -10.70 -12.60 -7.69
CA VAL A 257 -11.57 -11.69 -6.94
C VAL A 257 -12.48 -12.46 -5.98
N GLU A 258 -12.84 -11.82 -4.85
CA GLU A 258 -13.98 -12.24 -4.06
C GLU A 258 -15.25 -11.64 -4.65
N LYS A 259 -16.24 -12.48 -4.96
CA LYS A 259 -17.48 -12.08 -5.66
C LYS A 259 -18.34 -11.14 -4.84
N SER A 260 -18.36 -11.32 -3.53
CA SER A 260 -19.15 -10.52 -2.60
C SER A 260 -18.44 -10.46 -1.27
N VAL A 261 -17.96 -9.26 -0.91
CA VAL A 261 -17.34 -9.02 0.38
C VAL A 261 -18.44 -9.02 1.45
N PRO A 262 -18.27 -9.72 2.58
CA PRO A 262 -19.29 -9.78 3.62
C PRO A 262 -19.51 -8.41 4.29
N ASP A 263 -20.75 -8.14 4.73
CA ASP A 263 -21.10 -6.89 5.40
C ASP A 263 -20.16 -6.59 6.60
N GLY A 264 -19.61 -5.39 6.64
CA GLY A 264 -18.69 -4.94 7.70
C GLY A 264 -17.23 -5.38 7.52
N TYR A 265 -16.92 -6.09 6.43
CA TYR A 265 -15.55 -6.42 6.06
C TYR A 265 -15.05 -5.53 4.91
N THR A 266 -13.73 -5.36 4.85
CA THR A 266 -13.03 -4.92 3.66
C THR A 266 -12.16 -6.04 3.10
N VAL A 267 -11.94 -6.06 1.79
CA VAL A 267 -11.09 -7.06 1.12
C VAL A 267 -9.77 -6.47 0.63
N SER A 268 -8.71 -7.27 0.70
CA SER A 268 -7.44 -7.05 0.01
C SER A 268 -6.93 -8.37 -0.59
N VAL A 269 -6.08 -8.26 -1.63
CA VAL A 269 -5.54 -9.39 -2.37
C VAL A 269 -4.04 -9.21 -2.54
N ASP A 270 -3.26 -10.05 -1.87
CA ASP A 270 -1.83 -10.20 -2.14
C ASP A 270 -1.62 -11.19 -3.29
N ARG A 271 -0.60 -10.93 -4.12
CA ARG A 271 -0.17 -11.80 -5.22
C ARG A 271 1.34 -12.00 -5.14
N GLU A 272 1.75 -13.26 -5.09
CA GLU A 272 3.13 -13.70 -5.24
C GLU A 272 3.18 -14.80 -6.32
N GLY A 273 3.65 -14.47 -7.52
CA GLY A 273 3.53 -15.33 -8.69
C GLY A 273 2.08 -15.75 -8.97
N ASN A 274 1.83 -17.06 -8.92
CA ASN A 274 0.52 -17.68 -9.14
C ASN A 274 -0.23 -18.00 -7.83
N VAL A 275 0.22 -17.44 -6.70
CA VAL A 275 -0.45 -17.59 -5.39
C VAL A 275 -1.15 -16.29 -5.01
N TYR A 276 -2.44 -16.39 -4.74
CA TYR A 276 -3.31 -15.30 -4.31
C TYR A 276 -3.72 -15.49 -2.86
N THR A 277 -3.55 -14.47 -2.03
CA THR A 277 -4.07 -14.44 -0.66
C THR A 277 -5.14 -13.36 -0.55
N ILE A 278 -6.38 -13.78 -0.34
CA ILE A 278 -7.52 -12.87 -0.14
C ILE A 278 -7.74 -12.69 1.37
N THR A 279 -7.58 -11.47 1.86
CA THR A 279 -7.77 -11.13 3.27
C THR A 279 -9.05 -10.32 3.44
N ASN A 280 -9.94 -10.76 4.34
CA ASN A 280 -11.08 -9.95 4.76
C ASN A 280 -10.82 -9.46 6.17
N THR A 281 -10.83 -8.15 6.34
CA THR A 281 -10.59 -7.47 7.62
C THR A 281 -11.91 -6.93 8.14
N TYR A 282 -12.31 -7.35 9.34
CA TYR A 282 -13.54 -6.86 9.97
C TYR A 282 -13.25 -5.56 10.72
N THR A 283 -13.97 -4.49 10.38
CA THR A 283 -13.92 -3.24 11.13
C THR A 283 -15.25 -3.06 11.87
N PRO A 284 -15.29 -3.20 13.20
CA PRO A 284 -16.50 -2.99 13.97
C PRO A 284 -17.04 -1.58 13.70
N PRO A 285 -18.36 -1.40 13.50
CA PRO A 285 -18.94 -0.07 13.41
C PRO A 285 -18.61 0.70 14.69
N THR A 286 -18.19 1.96 14.54
CA THR A 286 -17.96 2.85 15.68
C THR A 286 -19.28 3.05 16.39
N ILE A 287 -19.48 2.35 17.51
CA ILE A 287 -20.56 2.66 18.43
C ILE A 287 -20.21 4.05 19.00
N PRO A 288 -21.01 5.11 18.73
CA PRO A 288 -20.82 6.38 19.41
C PRO A 288 -20.84 6.09 20.90
N PRO A 289 -19.93 6.64 21.72
CA PRO A 289 -19.91 6.35 23.15
C PRO A 289 -21.32 6.62 23.67
N ASP A 290 -21.96 5.55 24.14
CA ASP A 290 -23.28 5.63 24.77
C ASP A 290 -23.17 6.71 25.84
N ARG A 291 -23.90 7.81 25.63
CA ARG A 291 -24.00 8.87 26.63
C ARG A 291 -24.68 8.20 27.81
N LYS A 292 -23.88 7.69 28.75
CA LYS A 292 -24.34 7.40 30.11
C LYS A 292 -24.77 8.74 30.68
N ASP A 293 -25.96 9.19 30.33
CA ASP A 293 -26.67 10.12 31.17
C ASP A 293 -26.80 9.41 32.52
N PRO A 294 -26.20 9.94 33.59
CA PRO A 294 -26.32 9.33 34.90
C PRO A 294 -27.81 9.21 35.23
N PRO A 295 -28.25 8.11 35.86
CA PRO A 295 -29.62 8.07 36.37
C PRO A 295 -29.78 9.26 37.32
N THR A 296 -30.70 10.16 36.99
CA THR A 296 -31.12 11.24 37.90
C THR A 296 -31.96 10.60 39.00
N ASN A 297 -31.29 10.06 40.02
CA ASN A 297 -31.98 9.72 41.25
C ASN A 297 -32.36 11.03 42.00
N PRO A 298 -33.57 11.13 42.55
CA PRO A 298 -33.96 12.28 43.36
C PRO A 298 -33.12 12.34 44.65
N PRO A 299 -32.97 13.52 45.29
CA PRO A 299 -32.17 13.63 46.49
C PRO A 299 -32.86 12.88 47.64
N ASP A 300 -32.27 11.78 48.08
CA ASP A 300 -32.64 11.13 49.34
C ASP A 300 -31.67 11.59 50.43
N ASP A 301 -32.26 12.21 51.44
CA ASP A 301 -31.66 12.77 52.62
C ASP A 301 -31.43 11.64 53.63
N ARG A 302 -30.16 11.27 53.86
CA ARG A 302 -29.67 10.58 55.06
C ARG A 302 -28.15 10.45 55.06
N THR A 303 -27.56 10.90 56.16
CA THR A 303 -26.14 10.80 56.54
C THR A 303 -25.70 9.36 56.86
N PRO A 304 -24.39 9.04 56.75
CA PRO A 304 -23.85 7.67 56.80
C PRO A 304 -23.36 7.26 58.21
N PRO A 305 -23.09 5.96 58.41
CA PRO A 305 -22.00 5.57 59.31
C PRO A 305 -20.89 4.79 58.58
N ASP A 306 -19.66 5.16 58.94
CA ASP A 306 -18.39 4.47 58.67
C ASP A 306 -18.35 3.05 59.27
N ASP A 307 -17.74 2.07 58.58
CA ASP A 307 -16.67 1.21 59.15
C ASP A 307 -15.98 0.26 58.12
N ILE A 308 -14.69 0.52 57.90
CA ILE A 308 -13.49 -0.33 57.74
C ILE A 308 -13.58 -1.80 57.24
N SER A 309 -12.83 -2.12 56.17
CA SER A 309 -11.69 -3.10 56.11
C SER A 309 -11.36 -3.51 54.65
N LYS A 310 -10.22 -3.06 54.10
CA LYS A 310 -8.96 -3.82 53.88
C LYS A 310 -9.11 -5.24 53.32
N THR A 311 -8.65 -5.46 52.08
CA THR A 311 -7.34 -6.10 51.77
C THR A 311 -7.01 -6.03 50.28
N GLY A 312 -5.78 -5.62 49.96
CA GLY A 312 -5.16 -5.85 48.66
C GLY A 312 -4.46 -7.20 48.63
N ALA A 313 -4.29 -7.74 47.42
CA ALA A 313 -3.30 -8.77 47.13
C ALA A 313 -2.84 -8.62 45.67
N THR A 314 -1.61 -8.14 45.50
CA THR A 314 -0.78 -8.34 44.32
C THR A 314 -0.29 -9.79 44.28
N ILE A 315 -0.41 -10.46 43.14
CA ILE A 315 0.48 -11.59 42.79
C ILE A 315 0.92 -11.47 41.32
N THR A 316 2.23 -11.42 41.18
CA THR A 316 3.07 -11.52 39.99
C THR A 316 2.93 -12.87 39.26
N GLY A 317 2.75 -12.79 37.94
CA GLY A 317 3.46 -13.54 36.89
C GLY A 317 3.34 -15.07 36.80
N VAL A 318 2.89 -15.57 35.64
CA VAL A 318 3.49 -16.74 34.97
C VAL A 318 3.45 -16.54 33.45
N ALA A 319 4.61 -16.69 32.82
CA ALA A 319 4.82 -16.75 31.38
C ALA A 319 4.15 -17.99 30.77
N GLY A 320 3.41 -17.80 29.68
CA GLY A 320 2.86 -18.87 28.85
C GLY A 320 3.44 -18.79 27.45
N VAL A 321 4.48 -19.58 27.21
CA VAL A 321 5.06 -19.88 25.89
C VAL A 321 4.01 -20.58 25.03
N MET A 322 3.74 -20.08 23.82
CA MET A 322 3.21 -20.89 22.72
C MET A 322 3.98 -20.58 21.44
N LEU A 323 4.92 -21.49 21.17
CA LEU A 323 5.64 -21.68 19.92
C LEU A 323 4.69 -22.40 18.96
N VAL A 324 4.37 -21.81 17.80
CA VAL A 324 3.84 -22.56 16.65
C VAL A 324 4.72 -22.28 15.45
N LEU A 325 5.29 -23.36 14.94
CA LEU A 325 6.22 -23.48 13.83
C LEU A 325 5.48 -23.31 12.50
N LEU A 326 6.02 -22.49 11.58
CA LEU A 326 5.89 -22.70 10.14
C LEU A 326 7.22 -22.32 9.46
N PHE A 327 8.11 -23.32 9.39
CA PHE A 327 9.21 -23.36 8.43
C PHE A 327 8.74 -24.11 7.19
N ALA A 328 8.58 -23.42 6.06
CA ALA A 328 8.68 -24.01 4.72
C ALA A 328 8.70 -22.92 3.65
N ALA A 329 9.87 -22.34 3.33
CA ALA A 329 10.16 -21.72 2.02
C ALA A 329 11.63 -21.27 1.81
N LEU A 330 12.60 -21.74 2.60
CA LEU A 330 14.02 -21.37 2.41
C LEU A 330 14.91 -22.61 2.43
N ALA A 331 14.77 -23.46 1.42
CA ALA A 331 15.72 -24.56 1.18
C ALA A 331 15.77 -25.01 -0.30
N ILE A 332 15.68 -24.09 -1.27
CA ILE A 332 16.09 -24.37 -2.66
C ILE A 332 16.87 -23.17 -3.21
N ARG A 333 18.01 -22.83 -2.60
CA ARG A 333 19.03 -21.99 -3.28
C ARG A 333 20.47 -22.24 -2.86
N HIS A 334 20.75 -23.25 -2.02
CA HIS A 334 22.11 -23.52 -1.53
C HIS A 334 22.66 -24.93 -1.77
N LEU A 335 22.04 -25.76 -2.62
CA LEU A 335 22.58 -27.08 -3.00
C LEU A 335 22.95 -27.21 -4.49
N ARG A 336 23.26 -26.10 -5.18
CA ARG A 336 23.78 -26.14 -6.56
C ARG A 336 25.11 -25.42 -6.77
N ARG A 337 25.92 -25.28 -5.71
CA ARG A 337 27.30 -24.73 -5.81
C ARG A 337 28.41 -25.70 -5.41
N GLU A 338 28.08 -26.98 -5.22
CA GLU A 338 29.08 -28.05 -5.08
C GLU A 338 28.69 -29.25 -5.94
N ARG A 339 28.75 -29.05 -7.27
CA ARG A 339 29.04 -30.08 -8.28
C ARG A 339 29.05 -29.41 -9.66
N HIS A 340 30.22 -28.86 -9.98
CA HIS A 340 30.90 -28.73 -11.28
C HIS A 340 31.72 -27.44 -11.35
#